data_AF-A0A497QQ09-F1
#
_entry.id   AF-A0A497QQ09-F1
#
_cell.length_a   1.000
_cell.length_b   1.000
_cell.length_c   1.000
_cell.angle_alpha   90.00
_cell.angle_beta   90.00
_cell.angle_gamma   90.00
#
_symmetry.space_group_name_H-M   'P 1'
#
loop_
_entity.id
_entity.type
_entity.pdbx_description
1 polymer ?
#
loop_
_entity_poly.entity_id
_entity_poly.type
_entity_poly.pdbx_seq_one_letter_code
_entity_poly.pdbx_strand_id
1 'polypeptide(L)'
;MDFVIISGYFNPIHKGHIDYIKAAKDFGDSLIVIVNNDVQQEIKKGKIILPETDRMEIVKSLKYVDECVLAIDQDNTVIKTLEMLADRIKSEGDYCIRFANGGDRHLEGVVPESVLSEKYNIEFVYGVGGTTKRDSSTRINSLMKESFTITQPEYHNKVWGSEEWIVNSPLYCGKILNVNKGHNCSYHFHKIKDETFYILYGTVAMTIEGETRIMGIGDVVHLAPYTKHTFKALENTQILEISTQHFEEDSHRLTKSI
;
A
#
# COMPACT_ATOMS: atom_id res chain seq x y z
N MET A 1 39.39 -10.34 10.88
CA MET A 1 38.11 -10.34 10.17
C MET A 1 37.05 -10.20 11.23
N ASP A 2 36.27 -9.14 11.14
CA ASP A 2 35.26 -8.80 12.12
C ASP A 2 33.88 -9.10 11.54
N PHE A 3 33.09 -9.88 12.27
CA PHE A 3 31.73 -10.22 11.87
C PHE A 3 30.74 -9.31 12.57
N VAL A 4 29.83 -8.72 11.79
CA VAL A 4 28.67 -8.00 12.31
C VAL A 4 27.45 -8.86 12.06
N ILE A 5 26.64 -9.05 13.09
CA ILE A 5 25.39 -9.77 13.03
C ILE A 5 24.26 -8.81 13.40
N ILE A 6 23.23 -8.76 12.57
CA ILE A 6 21.98 -8.04 12.87
C ILE A 6 20.79 -8.98 12.70
N SER A 7 19.68 -8.67 13.37
CA SER A 7 18.41 -9.38 13.14
C SER A 7 17.27 -8.44 12.76
N GLY A 8 16.27 -8.98 12.06
CA GLY A 8 15.07 -8.25 11.71
C GLY A 8 13.96 -9.11 11.12
N TYR A 9 12.74 -8.60 11.24
CA TYR A 9 11.54 -9.25 10.68
C TYR A 9 11.35 -8.92 9.21
N PHE A 10 11.77 -7.73 8.75
CA PHE A 10 11.69 -7.31 7.34
C PHE A 10 10.31 -7.54 6.66
N ASN A 11 9.21 -7.37 7.42
CA ASN A 11 7.85 -7.72 6.99
C ASN A 11 6.89 -6.51 6.97
N PRO A 12 6.77 -5.77 5.85
CA PRO A 12 7.65 -5.81 4.67
C PRO A 12 8.90 -4.93 4.85
N ILE A 13 9.90 -5.13 3.98
CA ILE A 13 11.10 -4.32 3.93
C ILE A 13 10.79 -2.88 3.51
N HIS A 14 11.59 -1.92 3.94
CA HIS A 14 11.45 -0.49 3.61
C HIS A 14 12.78 0.24 3.77
N LYS A 15 12.84 1.51 3.38
CA LYS A 15 14.08 2.31 3.41
C LYS A 15 14.83 2.25 4.76
N GLY A 16 14.11 2.40 5.88
CA GLY A 16 14.73 2.28 7.21
C GLY A 16 15.50 0.97 7.46
N HIS A 17 15.05 -0.17 6.90
CA HIS A 17 15.81 -1.42 6.98
C HIS A 17 17.08 -1.36 6.12
N ILE A 18 17.03 -0.74 4.94
CA ILE A 18 18.20 -0.57 4.07
C ILE A 18 19.23 0.33 4.75
N ASP A 19 18.80 1.44 5.35
CA ASP A 19 19.67 2.36 6.08
C ASP A 19 20.31 1.66 7.31
N TYR A 20 19.54 0.83 8.02
CA TYR A 20 20.04 0.01 9.13
C TYR A 20 21.09 -1.02 8.68
N ILE A 21 20.79 -1.82 7.65
CA ILE A 21 21.70 -2.82 7.08
C ILE A 21 22.99 -2.15 6.58
N LYS A 22 22.86 -1.02 5.88
CA LYS A 22 24.00 -0.24 5.41
C LYS A 22 24.89 0.23 6.55
N ALA A 23 24.28 0.81 7.60
CA ALA A 23 25.03 1.29 8.76
C ALA A 23 25.69 0.14 9.54
N ALA A 24 25.05 -1.03 9.61
CA ALA A 24 25.62 -2.20 10.27
C ALA A 24 26.89 -2.71 9.57
N LYS A 25 26.94 -2.65 8.22
CA LYS A 25 28.12 -3.06 7.45
C LYS A 25 29.38 -2.25 7.79
N ASP A 26 29.24 -1.01 8.26
CA ASP A 26 30.38 -0.17 8.63
C ASP A 26 31.07 -0.62 9.95
N PHE A 27 30.48 -1.55 10.70
CA PHE A 27 31.02 -2.07 11.97
C PHE A 27 31.88 -3.34 11.81
N GLY A 28 32.16 -3.81 10.59
CA GLY A 28 33.03 -4.97 10.39
C GLY A 28 33.20 -5.37 8.93
N ASP A 29 33.92 -6.46 8.72
CA ASP A 29 34.30 -6.92 7.39
C ASP A 29 33.18 -7.72 6.71
N SER A 30 32.40 -8.48 7.49
CA SER A 30 31.30 -9.33 7.00
C SER A 30 30.02 -9.12 7.80
N LEU A 31 28.92 -8.84 7.12
CA LEU A 31 27.59 -8.65 7.67
C LEU A 31 26.73 -9.89 7.44
N ILE A 32 26.35 -10.53 8.53
CA ILE A 32 25.36 -11.61 8.57
C ILE A 32 24.02 -11.03 9.03
N VAL A 33 22.96 -11.24 8.25
CA VAL A 33 21.61 -10.81 8.59
C VAL A 33 20.76 -12.00 8.95
N ILE A 34 20.28 -12.03 10.20
CA ILE A 34 19.27 -12.98 10.67
C ILE A 34 17.88 -12.45 10.31
N VAL A 35 17.14 -13.21 9.51
CA VAL A 35 15.74 -12.94 9.21
C VAL A 35 14.89 -13.74 10.19
N ASN A 36 14.07 -13.06 11.00
CA ASN A 36 13.12 -13.75 11.90
C ASN A 36 12.13 -14.59 11.09
N ASN A 37 11.82 -15.80 11.55
CA ASN A 37 10.91 -16.71 10.83
C ASN A 37 9.43 -16.31 10.98
N ASP A 38 8.56 -16.98 10.25
CA ASP A 38 7.13 -16.71 10.22
C ASP A 38 6.43 -17.02 11.55
N VAL A 39 6.91 -18.01 12.31
CA VAL A 39 6.41 -18.29 13.67
C VAL A 39 6.64 -17.09 14.59
N GLN A 40 7.85 -16.52 14.58
CA GLN A 40 8.18 -15.33 15.36
C GLN A 40 7.36 -14.12 14.91
N GLN A 41 7.18 -13.95 13.60
CA GLN A 41 6.40 -12.85 13.03
C GLN A 41 4.93 -12.92 13.44
N GLU A 42 4.36 -14.12 13.49
CA GLU A 42 2.99 -14.37 13.94
C GLU A 42 2.84 -14.07 15.43
N ILE A 43 3.75 -14.55 16.28
CA ILE A 43 3.75 -14.24 17.72
C ILE A 43 3.81 -12.72 17.95
N LYS A 44 4.61 -12.00 17.18
CA LYS A 44 4.85 -10.56 17.39
C LYS A 44 3.75 -9.65 16.86
N LYS A 45 3.16 -9.98 15.70
CA LYS A 45 2.23 -9.08 14.99
C LYS A 45 0.96 -9.74 14.43
N GLY A 46 0.82 -11.07 14.54
CA GLY A 46 -0.35 -11.82 14.07
C GLY A 46 -0.65 -11.65 12.58
N LYS A 47 0.37 -11.33 11.77
CA LYS A 47 0.22 -11.10 10.34
C LYS A 47 1.55 -11.27 9.61
N ILE A 48 1.55 -12.15 8.62
CA ILE A 48 2.62 -12.34 7.63
C ILE A 48 2.18 -11.62 6.34
N ILE A 49 2.99 -10.68 5.85
CA ILE A 49 2.73 -9.95 4.59
C ILE A 49 3.62 -10.52 3.50
N LEU A 50 4.87 -10.83 3.84
CA LEU A 50 5.83 -11.55 3.02
C LEU A 50 6.25 -12.81 3.78
N PRO A 51 6.09 -14.01 3.19
CA PRO A 51 6.62 -15.25 3.75
C PRO A 51 8.12 -15.16 4.01
N GLU A 52 8.62 -15.92 4.98
CA GLU A 52 10.04 -15.94 5.32
C GLU A 52 10.97 -16.24 4.13
N THR A 53 10.53 -17.07 3.19
CA THR A 53 11.27 -17.38 1.95
C THR A 53 11.52 -16.14 1.12
N ASP A 54 10.51 -15.29 0.97
CA ASP A 54 10.58 -14.08 0.15
C ASP A 54 11.43 -13.02 0.87
N ARG A 55 11.25 -12.91 2.18
CA ARG A 55 12.05 -11.99 3.01
C ARG A 55 13.53 -12.36 2.98
N MET A 56 13.85 -13.65 3.05
CA MET A 56 15.21 -14.17 2.92
C MET A 56 15.82 -13.80 1.56
N GLU A 57 15.12 -14.06 0.46
CA GLU A 57 15.63 -13.78 -0.89
C GLU A 57 15.85 -12.26 -1.10
N ILE A 58 14.89 -11.45 -0.66
CA ILE A 58 15.00 -9.98 -0.74
C ILE A 58 16.21 -9.49 0.07
N VAL A 59 16.35 -9.91 1.33
CA VAL A 59 17.45 -9.47 2.20
C VAL A 59 18.80 -9.93 1.66
N LYS A 60 18.89 -11.18 1.20
CA LYS A 60 20.10 -11.75 0.59
C LYS A 60 20.56 -11.00 -0.65
N SER A 61 19.62 -10.43 -1.42
CA SER A 61 19.94 -9.66 -2.63
C SER A 61 20.52 -8.26 -2.36
N LEU A 62 20.48 -7.79 -1.11
CA LEU A 62 20.96 -6.46 -0.76
C LEU A 62 22.48 -6.39 -0.79
N LYS A 63 23.01 -5.39 -1.52
CA LYS A 63 24.45 -5.16 -1.73
C LYS A 63 25.35 -5.28 -0.48
N TYR A 64 24.85 -4.89 0.68
CA TYR A 64 25.64 -4.82 1.92
C TYR A 64 25.61 -6.12 2.73
N VAL A 65 24.78 -7.09 2.36
CA VAL A 65 24.60 -8.36 3.08
C VAL A 65 25.52 -9.40 2.47
N ASP A 66 26.44 -9.95 3.28
CA ASP A 66 27.33 -11.02 2.83
C ASP A 66 26.71 -12.39 3.06
N GLU A 67 25.97 -12.56 4.16
CA GLU A 67 25.23 -13.77 4.47
C GLU A 67 23.85 -13.45 5.02
N CYS A 68 22.84 -14.23 4.63
CA CYS A 68 21.48 -14.13 5.14
C CYS A 68 21.06 -15.48 5.73
N VAL A 69 20.59 -15.49 6.96
CA VAL A 69 20.26 -16.70 7.73
C VAL A 69 18.85 -16.61 8.27
N LEU A 70 18.06 -17.68 8.10
CA LEU A 70 16.73 -17.76 8.69
C LEU A 70 16.84 -18.14 10.17
N ALA A 71 16.14 -17.44 11.04
CA ALA A 71 16.12 -17.75 12.46
C ALA A 71 15.48 -19.12 12.75
N ILE A 72 16.13 -19.92 13.59
CA ILE A 72 15.62 -21.23 14.04
C ILE A 72 14.76 -21.14 15.32
N ASP A 73 14.73 -19.96 15.94
CA ASP A 73 14.07 -19.68 17.20
C ASP A 73 12.53 -19.80 17.09
N GLN A 74 11.89 -20.27 18.15
CA GLN A 74 10.42 -20.41 18.23
C GLN A 74 9.79 -19.37 19.19
N ASP A 75 10.59 -18.47 19.73
CA ASP A 75 10.18 -17.35 20.57
C ASP A 75 10.57 -16.01 19.91
N ASN A 76 10.34 -14.87 20.56
CA ASN A 76 10.61 -13.56 19.95
C ASN A 76 12.11 -13.18 19.86
N THR A 77 13.03 -14.02 20.35
CA THR A 77 14.48 -13.78 20.39
C THR A 77 15.21 -14.40 19.21
N VAL A 78 16.49 -14.11 19.04
CA VAL A 78 17.37 -14.83 18.10
C VAL A 78 18.53 -15.52 18.81
N ILE A 79 18.35 -15.88 20.09
CA ILE A 79 19.43 -16.44 20.93
C ILE A 79 20.01 -17.72 20.32
N LYS A 80 19.17 -18.68 19.93
CA LYS A 80 19.65 -19.97 19.40
C LYS A 80 20.35 -19.78 18.06
N THR A 81 19.81 -18.92 17.21
CA THR A 81 20.43 -18.59 15.93
C THR A 81 21.77 -17.89 16.12
N LEU A 82 21.85 -16.93 17.04
CA LEU A 82 23.09 -16.20 17.34
C LEU A 82 24.15 -17.12 17.95
N GLU A 83 23.76 -18.01 18.86
CA GLU A 83 24.65 -19.01 19.45
C GLU A 83 25.24 -19.94 18.36
N MET A 84 24.38 -20.49 17.49
CA MET A 84 24.81 -21.33 16.35
C MET A 84 25.80 -20.60 15.44
N LEU A 85 25.57 -19.31 15.17
CA LEU A 85 26.48 -18.50 14.36
C LEU A 85 27.79 -18.23 15.08
N ALA A 86 27.76 -17.93 16.37
CA ALA A 86 28.96 -17.67 17.16
C ALA A 86 29.85 -18.92 17.26
N ASP A 87 29.26 -20.09 17.50
CA ASP A 87 29.97 -21.38 17.48
C ASP A 87 30.67 -21.61 16.13
N ARG A 88 29.94 -21.43 15.02
CA ARG A 88 30.50 -21.57 13.67
C ARG A 88 31.67 -20.62 13.46
N ILE A 89 31.49 -19.33 13.71
CA ILE A 89 32.52 -18.30 13.49
C ILE A 89 33.76 -18.57 14.35
N LYS A 90 33.58 -18.93 15.63
CA LYS A 90 34.70 -19.25 16.53
C LYS A 90 35.43 -20.54 16.15
N SER A 91 34.75 -21.49 15.53
CA SER A 91 35.40 -22.71 15.01
C SER A 91 36.30 -22.44 13.80
N GLU A 92 36.04 -21.37 13.06
CA GLU A 92 36.81 -20.98 11.87
C GLU A 92 38.04 -20.11 12.21
N GLY A 93 38.08 -19.53 13.41
CA GLY A 93 39.21 -18.72 13.88
C GLY A 93 38.87 -17.81 15.06
N ASP A 94 39.87 -17.11 15.58
CA ASP A 94 39.68 -16.11 16.64
C ASP A 94 39.23 -14.77 16.03
N TYR A 95 37.97 -14.73 15.62
CA TYR A 95 37.34 -13.54 15.04
C TYR A 95 36.57 -12.73 16.07
N CYS A 96 36.50 -11.41 15.85
CA CYS A 96 35.64 -10.51 16.62
C CYS A 96 34.20 -10.64 16.12
N ILE A 97 33.24 -10.72 17.03
CA ILE A 97 31.81 -10.80 16.72
C ILE A 97 31.12 -9.60 17.36
N ARG A 98 30.38 -8.84 16.56
CA ARG A 98 29.53 -7.73 16.99
C ARG A 98 28.07 -8.04 16.71
N PHE A 99 27.20 -7.91 17.71
CA PHE A 99 25.75 -7.98 17.50
C PHE A 99 25.16 -6.57 17.53
N ALA A 100 24.78 -6.08 16.35
CA ALA A 100 24.25 -4.73 16.18
C ALA A 100 22.72 -4.71 16.27
N ASN A 101 22.18 -3.68 16.93
CA ASN A 101 20.77 -3.45 17.10
C ASN A 101 20.36 -2.06 16.57
N GLY A 102 19.26 -2.02 15.84
CA GLY A 102 18.69 -0.77 15.33
C GLY A 102 17.82 -0.02 16.35
N GLY A 103 17.79 1.31 16.23
CA GLY A 103 16.90 2.21 16.98
C GLY A 103 17.25 2.40 18.47
N ASP A 104 16.28 2.93 19.21
CA ASP A 104 16.44 3.52 20.56
C ASP A 104 16.62 2.50 21.70
N ARG A 105 17.06 1.27 21.40
CA ARG A 105 17.35 0.23 22.41
C ARG A 105 18.67 0.58 23.11
N HIS A 106 18.59 1.51 24.06
CA HIS A 106 19.76 2.16 24.67
C HIS A 106 20.19 1.60 26.04
N LEU A 107 19.71 0.44 26.48
CA LEU A 107 20.01 -0.06 27.82
C LEU A 107 20.44 -1.53 27.81
N GLU A 108 21.61 -1.79 28.42
CA GLU A 108 22.02 -3.12 28.86
C GLU A 108 20.86 -3.77 29.65
N GLY A 109 20.53 -5.02 29.34
CA GLY A 109 19.40 -5.75 29.95
C GLY A 109 18.08 -5.76 29.17
N VAL A 110 17.96 -4.99 28.07
CA VAL A 110 16.75 -4.98 27.21
C VAL A 110 16.88 -5.94 26.01
N VAL A 111 18.08 -6.39 25.69
CA VAL A 111 18.37 -7.30 24.57
C VAL A 111 18.65 -8.70 25.12
N PRO A 112 17.70 -9.66 25.00
CA PRO A 112 17.84 -11.01 25.54
C PRO A 112 19.11 -11.74 25.08
N GLU A 113 19.58 -11.43 23.87
CA GLU A 113 20.78 -11.99 23.27
C GLU A 113 22.07 -11.66 24.04
N SER A 114 22.06 -10.63 24.89
CA SER A 114 23.22 -10.22 25.71
C SER A 114 23.74 -11.32 26.64
N VAL A 115 22.92 -12.34 26.96
CA VAL A 115 23.35 -13.53 27.72
C VAL A 115 24.50 -14.30 27.05
N LEU A 116 24.71 -14.11 25.73
CA LEU A 116 25.79 -14.74 24.97
C LEU A 116 27.09 -13.93 24.98
N SER A 117 27.08 -12.69 25.51
CA SER A 117 28.22 -11.78 25.48
C SER A 117 29.47 -12.38 26.12
N GLU A 118 29.38 -12.81 27.39
CA GLU A 118 30.53 -13.36 28.12
C GLU A 118 31.03 -14.68 27.51
N LYS A 119 30.11 -15.55 27.10
CA LYS A 119 30.43 -16.89 26.57
C LYS A 119 31.23 -16.82 25.26
N TYR A 120 30.89 -15.88 24.40
CA TYR A 120 31.44 -15.79 23.03
C TYR A 120 32.30 -14.55 22.79
N ASN A 121 32.45 -13.68 23.79
CA ASN A 121 33.06 -12.35 23.68
C ASN A 121 32.41 -11.52 22.56
N ILE A 122 31.07 -11.46 22.56
CA ILE A 122 30.28 -10.71 21.56
C ILE A 122 30.13 -9.26 22.03
N GLU A 123 30.58 -8.31 21.22
CA GLU A 123 30.38 -6.88 21.45
C GLU A 123 28.97 -6.47 20.99
N PHE A 124 28.21 -5.78 21.83
CA PHE A 124 26.87 -5.30 21.47
C PHE A 124 26.93 -3.84 21.02
N VAL A 125 26.43 -3.59 19.81
CA VAL A 125 26.37 -2.24 19.22
C VAL A 125 24.92 -1.78 19.17
N TYR A 126 24.63 -0.59 19.70
CA TYR A 126 23.28 -0.05 19.80
C TYR A 126 23.11 1.21 18.94
N GLY A 127 21.88 1.52 18.54
CA GLY A 127 21.56 2.76 17.82
C GLY A 127 21.99 2.78 16.35
N VAL A 128 22.25 1.63 15.75
CA VAL A 128 22.68 1.53 14.35
C VAL A 128 21.54 1.96 13.40
N GLY A 129 21.83 2.81 12.42
CA GLY A 129 20.83 3.33 11.47
C GLY A 129 20.05 4.56 11.94
N GLY A 130 20.36 5.10 13.13
CA GLY A 130 19.78 6.34 13.67
C GLY A 130 18.45 6.14 14.43
N THR A 131 18.08 7.17 15.21
CA THR A 131 16.91 7.17 16.12
C THR A 131 15.62 7.67 15.46
N THR A 132 15.68 8.21 14.24
CA THR A 132 14.50 8.71 13.53
C THR A 132 13.86 7.59 12.69
N LYS A 133 12.82 6.95 13.22
CA LYS A 133 11.92 6.05 12.46
C LYS A 133 11.15 6.84 11.40
N ARG A 134 11.78 7.17 10.28
CA ARG A 134 11.12 7.88 9.16
C ARG A 134 10.08 7.01 8.44
N ASP A 135 10.25 5.69 8.48
CA ASP A 135 9.30 4.72 7.96
C ASP A 135 9.31 3.46 8.82
N SER A 136 8.11 2.95 9.15
CA SER A 136 7.96 1.69 9.87
C SER A 136 7.02 0.77 9.11
N SER A 137 7.32 -0.53 9.12
CA SER A 137 6.41 -1.55 8.56
C SER A 137 4.99 -1.42 9.15
N THR A 138 4.83 -0.91 10.37
CA THR A 138 3.50 -0.68 10.97
C THR A 138 2.63 0.28 10.15
N ARG A 139 3.20 1.35 9.57
CA ARG A 139 2.48 2.26 8.66
C ARG A 139 1.99 1.52 7.42
N ILE A 140 2.86 0.69 6.82
CA ILE A 140 2.53 -0.11 5.63
C ILE A 140 1.45 -1.15 5.97
N ASN A 141 1.58 -1.82 7.11
CA ASN A 141 0.63 -2.83 7.58
C ASN A 141 -0.75 -2.21 7.85
N SER A 142 -0.80 -0.97 8.34
CA SER A 142 -2.05 -0.23 8.56
C SER A 142 -2.76 0.12 7.26
N LEU A 143 -2.01 0.40 6.18
CA LEU A 143 -2.57 0.64 4.84
C LEU A 143 -3.04 -0.66 4.17
N MET A 144 -2.71 -1.82 4.74
CA MET A 144 -3.12 -3.15 4.27
C MET A 144 -4.23 -3.78 5.14
N LYS A 145 -5.01 -2.98 5.90
CA LYS A 145 -6.17 -3.48 6.67
C LYS A 145 -7.49 -3.19 5.94
N GLU A 146 -8.34 -4.22 5.91
CA GLU A 146 -9.69 -4.37 5.34
C GLU A 146 -9.87 -3.89 3.89
N SER A 147 -9.81 -4.85 2.97
CA SER A 147 -9.94 -4.65 1.52
C SER A 147 -11.39 -4.50 1.02
N PHE A 148 -12.37 -4.43 1.92
CA PHE A 148 -13.76 -4.22 1.53
C PHE A 148 -14.58 -3.58 2.66
N THR A 149 -15.54 -2.76 2.25
CA THR A 149 -16.59 -2.19 3.11
C THR A 149 -17.93 -2.35 2.41
N ILE A 150 -18.99 -2.67 3.15
CA ILE A 150 -20.36 -2.64 2.62
C ILE A 150 -20.95 -1.27 2.93
N THR A 151 -21.21 -0.48 1.90
CA THR A 151 -21.82 0.86 2.00
C THR A 151 -23.13 0.91 1.23
N GLN A 152 -23.93 1.94 1.49
CA GLN A 152 -25.12 2.26 0.69
C GLN A 152 -24.81 3.47 -0.21
N PRO A 153 -25.47 3.60 -1.38
CA PRO A 153 -25.30 4.77 -2.24
C PRO A 153 -25.75 6.08 -1.59
N GLU A 154 -25.13 7.19 -2.00
CA GLU A 154 -25.57 8.54 -1.63
C GLU A 154 -26.58 9.06 -2.67
N TYR A 155 -27.68 9.67 -2.22
CA TYR A 155 -28.73 10.16 -3.12
C TYR A 155 -28.76 11.69 -3.18
N HIS A 156 -28.73 12.24 -4.40
CA HIS A 156 -28.73 13.67 -4.65
C HIS A 156 -29.87 14.04 -5.59
N ASN A 157 -30.81 14.87 -5.12
CA ASN A 157 -31.89 15.38 -5.96
C ASN A 157 -31.38 16.45 -6.93
N LYS A 158 -31.86 16.41 -8.18
CA LYS A 158 -31.56 17.39 -9.21
C LYS A 158 -32.88 17.89 -9.82
N VAL A 159 -32.85 19.05 -10.48
CA VAL A 159 -34.04 19.59 -11.15
C VAL A 159 -34.59 18.65 -12.24
N TRP A 160 -33.72 17.84 -12.84
CA TRP A 160 -34.06 16.89 -13.90
C TRP A 160 -34.38 15.47 -13.39
N GLY A 161 -34.30 15.22 -12.08
CA GLY A 161 -34.47 13.89 -11.49
C GLY A 161 -33.56 13.67 -10.28
N SER A 162 -32.71 12.64 -10.32
CA SER A 162 -31.78 12.36 -9.22
C SER A 162 -30.50 11.67 -9.68
N GLU A 163 -29.46 11.79 -8.84
CA GLU A 163 -28.22 11.03 -8.93
C GLU A 163 -28.13 10.10 -7.73
N GLU A 164 -27.84 8.83 -7.98
CA GLU A 164 -27.48 7.84 -6.97
C GLU A 164 -25.99 7.53 -7.13
N TRP A 165 -25.18 7.98 -6.18
CA TRP A 165 -23.74 7.82 -6.19
C TRP A 165 -23.38 6.50 -5.52
N ILE A 166 -23.07 5.50 -6.35
CA ILE A 166 -22.63 4.17 -5.91
C ILE A 166 -21.27 4.30 -5.20
N VAL A 167 -20.38 5.11 -5.77
CA VAL A 167 -19.02 5.35 -5.29
C VAL A 167 -18.44 6.61 -5.93
N ASN A 168 -17.68 7.37 -5.15
CA ASN A 168 -16.80 8.41 -5.67
C ASN A 168 -15.48 8.37 -4.90
N SER A 169 -14.57 7.51 -5.34
CA SER A 169 -13.27 7.30 -4.70
C SER A 169 -12.17 8.07 -5.44
N PRO A 170 -10.96 8.19 -4.88
CA PRO A 170 -9.81 8.71 -5.60
C PRO A 170 -9.44 7.97 -6.89
N LEU A 171 -9.94 6.75 -7.08
CA LEU A 171 -9.59 5.90 -8.21
C LEU A 171 -10.67 5.87 -9.31
N TYR A 172 -11.95 5.94 -8.93
CA TYR A 172 -13.08 5.80 -9.84
C TYR A 172 -14.38 6.32 -9.20
N CYS A 173 -15.33 6.65 -10.06
CA CYS A 173 -16.69 7.05 -9.72
C CYS A 173 -17.71 6.18 -10.48
N GLY A 174 -18.82 5.89 -9.82
CA GLY A 174 -19.98 5.21 -10.41
C GLY A 174 -21.26 5.86 -9.92
N LYS A 175 -22.14 6.25 -10.85
CA LYS A 175 -23.42 6.89 -10.53
C LYS A 175 -24.55 6.33 -11.38
N ILE A 176 -25.76 6.28 -10.83
CA ILE A 176 -26.99 6.09 -11.59
C ILE A 176 -27.69 7.43 -11.70
N LEU A 177 -27.87 7.91 -12.93
CA LEU A 177 -28.59 9.15 -13.24
C LEU A 177 -30.02 8.77 -13.61
N ASN A 178 -30.97 9.13 -12.75
CA ASN A 178 -32.40 8.95 -12.99
C ASN A 178 -32.96 10.24 -13.58
N VAL A 179 -33.31 10.24 -14.86
CA VAL A 179 -33.74 11.43 -15.58
C VAL A 179 -35.22 11.33 -15.92
N ASN A 180 -36.00 12.31 -15.46
CA ASN A 180 -37.43 12.37 -15.72
C ASN A 180 -37.71 12.71 -17.19
N LYS A 181 -38.75 12.12 -17.76
CA LYS A 181 -39.20 12.43 -19.13
C LYS A 181 -39.27 13.95 -19.36
N GLY A 182 -38.70 14.40 -20.47
CA GLY A 182 -38.73 15.79 -20.91
C GLY A 182 -37.68 16.71 -20.27
N HIS A 183 -36.98 16.26 -19.23
CA HIS A 183 -35.95 17.04 -18.53
C HIS A 183 -34.55 16.80 -19.13
N ASN A 184 -33.64 17.74 -18.90
CA ASN A 184 -32.27 17.66 -19.38
C ASN A 184 -31.22 18.11 -18.36
N CYS A 185 -30.03 17.52 -18.47
CA CYS A 185 -28.84 18.06 -17.80
C CYS A 185 -28.37 19.34 -18.51
N SER A 186 -27.53 20.14 -17.84
CA SER A 186 -26.86 21.28 -18.46
C SER A 186 -25.98 20.82 -19.61
N TYR A 187 -25.80 21.66 -20.63
CA TYR A 187 -24.73 21.47 -21.60
C TYR A 187 -23.40 21.82 -20.97
N HIS A 188 -22.49 20.87 -20.87
CA HIS A 188 -21.25 21.01 -20.10
C HIS A 188 -20.13 20.14 -20.65
N PHE A 189 -18.93 20.32 -20.10
CA PHE A 189 -17.78 19.44 -20.31
C PHE A 189 -16.94 19.37 -19.03
N HIS A 190 -16.06 18.38 -18.98
CA HIS A 190 -15.13 18.14 -17.89
C HIS A 190 -13.68 18.22 -18.38
N LYS A 191 -12.77 18.79 -17.60
CA LYS A 191 -11.34 18.85 -17.97
C LYS A 191 -10.56 17.65 -17.49
N ILE A 192 -10.99 17.07 -16.37
CA ILE A 192 -10.32 15.94 -15.72
C ILE A 192 -11.14 14.67 -15.93
N LYS A 193 -12.46 14.76 -15.74
CA LYS A 193 -13.33 13.59 -15.78
C LYS A 193 -13.37 12.96 -17.18
N ASP A 194 -13.01 11.69 -17.23
CA ASP A 194 -13.24 10.78 -18.36
C ASP A 194 -14.43 9.88 -17.99
N GLU A 195 -15.48 9.86 -18.79
CA GLU A 195 -16.73 9.19 -18.43
C GLU A 195 -17.35 8.37 -19.56
N THR A 196 -18.04 7.30 -19.16
CA THR A 196 -18.83 6.46 -20.04
C THR A 196 -20.24 6.38 -19.51
N PHE A 197 -21.21 6.59 -20.39
CA PHE A 197 -22.62 6.36 -20.12
C PHE A 197 -23.08 5.06 -20.75
N TYR A 198 -23.78 4.24 -19.96
CA TYR A 198 -24.48 3.04 -20.39
C TYR A 198 -25.98 3.21 -20.09
N ILE A 199 -26.85 3.05 -21.07
CA ILE A 199 -28.30 3.20 -20.86
C ILE A 199 -28.87 1.91 -20.26
N LEU A 200 -29.28 1.98 -18.99
CA LEU A 200 -29.88 0.86 -18.27
C LEU A 200 -31.37 0.69 -18.60
N TYR A 201 -32.07 1.82 -18.76
CA TYR A 201 -33.50 1.86 -18.99
C TYR A 201 -33.91 3.13 -19.74
N GLY A 202 -34.96 3.04 -20.55
CA GLY A 202 -35.55 4.17 -21.23
C GLY A 202 -34.81 4.59 -22.51
N THR A 203 -35.08 5.81 -22.96
CA THR A 203 -34.58 6.38 -24.21
C THR A 203 -34.19 7.83 -23.98
N VAL A 204 -32.97 8.18 -24.42
CA VAL A 204 -32.38 9.50 -24.21
C VAL A 204 -31.86 10.09 -25.51
N ALA A 205 -32.08 11.39 -25.70
CA ALA A 205 -31.41 12.16 -26.73
C ALA A 205 -30.10 12.72 -26.15
N MET A 206 -28.96 12.20 -26.63
CA MET A 206 -27.62 12.63 -26.25
C MET A 206 -27.10 13.61 -27.30
N THR A 207 -26.76 14.83 -26.90
CA THR A 207 -26.15 15.82 -27.79
C THR A 207 -24.67 15.95 -27.43
N ILE A 208 -23.80 15.68 -28.39
CA ILE A 208 -22.33 15.63 -28.22
C ILE A 208 -21.71 16.52 -29.30
N GLU A 209 -20.93 17.52 -28.91
CA GLU A 209 -20.35 18.50 -29.84
C GLU A 209 -21.38 19.13 -30.81
N GLY A 210 -22.62 19.29 -30.33
CA GLY A 210 -23.74 19.84 -31.10
C GLY A 210 -24.51 18.83 -31.96
N GLU A 211 -24.06 17.59 -32.09
CA GLU A 211 -24.78 16.53 -32.80
C GLU A 211 -25.65 15.71 -31.84
N THR A 212 -26.94 15.59 -32.13
CA THR A 212 -27.87 14.78 -31.32
C THR A 212 -28.02 13.38 -31.87
N ARG A 213 -27.89 12.39 -30.99
CA ARG A 213 -28.16 10.97 -31.26
C ARG A 213 -29.17 10.44 -30.25
N ILE A 214 -30.07 9.57 -30.69
CA ILE A 214 -30.98 8.86 -29.79
C ILE A 214 -30.29 7.58 -29.34
N MET A 215 -30.27 7.36 -28.03
CA MET A 215 -29.71 6.18 -27.39
C MET A 215 -30.78 5.48 -26.58
N GLY A 216 -30.86 4.16 -26.68
CA GLY A 216 -31.75 3.29 -25.94
C GLY A 216 -31.00 2.27 -25.09
N ILE A 217 -31.75 1.35 -24.47
CA ILE A 217 -31.21 0.33 -23.56
C ILE A 217 -30.07 -0.45 -24.20
N GLY A 218 -28.94 -0.53 -23.49
CA GLY A 218 -27.73 -1.23 -23.93
C GLY A 218 -26.77 -0.40 -24.78
N ASP A 219 -27.19 0.79 -25.24
CA ASP A 219 -26.29 1.70 -25.92
C ASP A 219 -25.26 2.31 -24.96
N VAL A 220 -24.06 2.53 -25.48
CA VAL A 220 -22.91 3.04 -24.74
C VAL A 220 -22.34 4.25 -25.45
N VAL A 221 -21.96 5.27 -24.68
CA VAL A 221 -21.17 6.39 -25.18
C VAL A 221 -20.03 6.71 -24.22
N HIS A 222 -18.83 6.84 -24.77
CA HIS A 222 -17.65 7.35 -24.08
C HIS A 222 -17.49 8.84 -24.39
N LEU A 223 -17.27 9.63 -23.35
CA LEU A 223 -17.07 11.06 -23.38
C LEU A 223 -15.69 11.35 -22.79
N ALA A 224 -14.70 11.52 -23.67
CA ALA A 224 -13.37 11.92 -23.27
C ALA A 224 -13.38 13.35 -22.67
N PRO A 225 -12.37 13.72 -21.85
CA PRO A 225 -12.23 15.08 -21.37
C PRO A 225 -12.35 16.13 -22.48
N TYR A 226 -12.92 17.29 -22.15
CA TYR A 226 -13.27 18.40 -23.02
C TYR A 226 -14.42 18.17 -24.00
N THR A 227 -14.97 16.95 -24.09
CA THR A 227 -16.13 16.67 -24.93
C THR A 227 -17.38 17.35 -24.36
N LYS A 228 -17.94 18.31 -25.11
CA LYS A 228 -19.17 19.01 -24.72
C LYS A 228 -20.36 18.12 -24.95
N HIS A 229 -21.18 17.96 -23.93
CA HIS A 229 -22.32 17.08 -24.00
C HIS A 229 -23.50 17.52 -23.12
N THR A 230 -24.68 17.04 -23.46
CA THR A 230 -25.91 17.09 -22.66
C THR A 230 -26.78 15.90 -23.02
N PHE A 231 -27.68 15.53 -22.13
CA PHE A 231 -28.70 14.53 -22.39
C PHE A 231 -30.09 15.06 -22.03
N LYS A 232 -31.10 14.65 -22.80
CA LYS A 232 -32.52 14.91 -22.56
C LYS A 232 -33.30 13.61 -22.63
N ALA A 233 -34.05 13.31 -21.58
CA ALA A 233 -34.80 12.06 -21.53
C ALA A 233 -36.09 12.15 -22.38
N LEU A 234 -36.29 11.21 -23.31
CA LEU A 234 -37.51 11.11 -24.12
C LEU A 234 -38.62 10.35 -23.39
N GLU A 235 -38.22 9.52 -22.43
CA GLU A 235 -39.02 8.86 -21.41
C GLU A 235 -38.24 8.82 -20.09
N ASN A 236 -38.80 8.31 -19.00
CA ASN A 236 -38.03 8.15 -17.77
C ASN A 236 -36.85 7.21 -18.05
N THR A 237 -35.63 7.72 -17.82
CA THR A 237 -34.40 7.06 -18.27
C THR A 237 -33.46 6.86 -17.09
N GLN A 238 -32.80 5.69 -17.05
CA GLN A 238 -31.68 5.44 -16.14
C GLN A 238 -30.39 5.29 -16.93
N ILE A 239 -29.38 6.06 -16.54
CA ILE A 239 -28.05 6.05 -17.15
C ILE A 239 -27.05 5.65 -16.07
N LEU A 240 -26.26 4.61 -16.33
CA LEU A 240 -25.09 4.30 -15.52
C LEU A 240 -23.92 5.15 -16.02
N GLU A 241 -23.40 6.03 -15.17
CA GLU A 241 -22.14 6.73 -15.34
C GLU A 241 -21.01 5.92 -14.70
N ILE A 242 -19.98 5.63 -15.49
CA ILE A 242 -18.70 5.08 -15.03
C ILE A 242 -17.63 6.09 -15.40
N SER A 243 -16.90 6.60 -14.42
CA SER A 243 -15.96 7.68 -14.67
C SER A 243 -14.74 7.64 -13.74
N THR A 244 -13.74 8.45 -14.05
CA THR A 244 -12.74 8.87 -13.05
C THR A 244 -13.41 9.66 -11.93
N GLN A 245 -12.70 9.95 -10.83
CA GLN A 245 -13.27 10.67 -9.68
C GLN A 245 -14.03 11.95 -10.10
N HIS A 246 -15.21 12.13 -9.51
CA HIS A 246 -16.04 13.31 -9.74
C HIS A 246 -15.68 14.45 -8.78
N PHE A 247 -15.55 15.66 -9.35
CA PHE A 247 -15.42 16.94 -8.65
C PHE A 247 -16.44 17.94 -9.23
N GLU A 248 -17.17 18.67 -8.37
CA GLU A 248 -18.16 19.65 -8.86
C GLU A 248 -17.48 20.82 -9.60
N GLU A 249 -16.27 21.18 -9.19
CA GLU A 249 -15.47 22.26 -9.80
C GLU A 249 -15.02 21.93 -11.23
N ASP A 250 -14.98 20.65 -11.60
CA ASP A 250 -14.61 20.20 -12.95
C ASP A 250 -15.78 20.29 -13.94
N SER A 251 -16.98 20.64 -13.49
CA SER A 251 -18.17 20.75 -14.34
C SER A 251 -18.31 22.14 -14.95
N HIS A 252 -17.83 22.33 -16.18
CA HIS A 252 -17.91 23.61 -16.89
C HIS A 252 -19.19 23.74 -17.71
N ARG A 253 -20.19 24.43 -17.16
CA ARG A 253 -21.54 24.54 -17.71
C ARG A 253 -21.69 25.71 -18.69
N LEU A 254 -22.28 25.44 -19.85
CA LEU A 254 -22.58 26.38 -20.93
C LEU A 254 -24.07 26.78 -20.95
N THR A 255 -24.95 25.91 -20.48
CA THR A 255 -26.39 26.17 -20.32
C THR A 255 -26.89 25.69 -18.96
N LYS A 256 -28.11 26.08 -18.58
CA LYS A 256 -28.77 25.59 -17.36
C LYS A 256 -29.57 24.31 -17.66
N SER A 257 -29.66 23.44 -16.65
CA SER A 257 -30.59 22.31 -16.66
C SER A 257 -32.04 22.78 -16.63
N ILE A 258 -32.94 21.96 -17.18
CA ILE A 258 -34.39 22.19 -17.19
C ILE A 258 -35.07 20.91 -16.74
#